data_AF-G6AIJ8-F1
#
_entry.id   AF-G6AIJ8-F1
#
_cell.length_a   1.000
_cell.length_b   1.000
_cell.length_c   1.000
_cell.angle_alpha   90.00
_cell.angle_beta   90.00
_cell.angle_gamma   90.00
#
_symmetry.space_group_name_H-M   'P 1'
#
loop_
_entity.id
_entity.type
_entity.pdbx_description
1 polymer ?
#
loop_
_entity_poly.entity_id
_entity_poly.type
_entity_poly.pdbx_seq_one_letter_code
_entity_poly.pdbx_strand_id
1 'polypeptide(L)'
;MACKKDHSDLSDIMSNLPYDQGGVGRHKCAACAYKKGFDAGYSLKEELDINEVLNGLEESQAASQRHKSPHAAYALGYYDGVCAKTNSK
;
A
#
# COMPACT_ATOMS: atom_id res chain seq x y z
N MET A 1 -7.23 -12.28 -8.73
CA MET A 1 -7.79 -11.40 -9.77
C MET A 1 -6.86 -10.21 -9.94
N ALA A 2 -6.79 -9.69 -11.15
CA ALA A 2 -6.06 -8.49 -11.55
C ALA A 2 -6.72 -7.21 -10.99
N CYS A 3 -5.96 -6.33 -10.35
CA CYS A 3 -6.45 -5.03 -9.87
C CYS A 3 -6.86 -4.13 -11.05
N LYS A 4 -8.09 -3.60 -11.02
CA LYS A 4 -8.63 -2.72 -12.08
C LYS A 4 -8.84 -1.27 -11.62
N LYS A 5 -8.38 -0.93 -10.43
CA LYS A 5 -8.55 0.41 -9.85
C LYS A 5 -7.57 1.40 -10.48
N ASP A 6 -8.00 2.65 -10.60
CA ASP A 6 -7.11 3.75 -10.96
C ASP A 6 -6.22 4.15 -9.77
N HIS A 7 -4.93 4.27 -10.06
CA HIS A 7 -3.86 4.59 -9.11
C HIS A 7 -2.94 5.68 -9.63
N SER A 8 -3.37 6.41 -10.67
CA SER A 8 -2.59 7.50 -11.27
C SER A 8 -2.24 8.59 -10.24
N ASP A 9 -3.13 8.80 -9.27
CA ASP A 9 -2.96 9.68 -8.10
C ASP A 9 -1.78 9.32 -7.20
N LEU A 10 -1.37 8.05 -7.20
CA LEU A 10 -0.29 7.54 -6.36
C LEU A 10 1.03 7.34 -7.12
N SER A 11 1.12 7.75 -8.38
CA SER A 11 2.27 7.39 -9.24
C SER A 11 3.62 7.88 -8.70
N ASP A 12 3.66 9.08 -8.12
CA ASP A 12 4.89 9.63 -7.52
C ASP A 12 5.30 8.86 -6.27
N ILE A 13 4.32 8.51 -5.43
CA ILE A 13 4.54 7.66 -4.25
C ILE A 13 5.07 6.30 -4.69
N MET A 14 4.41 5.65 -5.65
CA MET A 14 4.80 4.33 -6.16
C MET A 14 6.21 4.34 -6.75
N SER A 15 6.60 5.41 -7.44
CA SER A 15 7.93 5.53 -8.06
C SER A 15 9.05 5.48 -7.04
N ASN A 16 8.82 6.05 -5.85
CA ASN A 16 9.78 6.10 -4.74
C ASN A 16 9.83 4.82 -3.89
N LEU A 17 8.88 3.89 -4.06
CA LEU A 17 8.87 2.64 -3.30
C LEU A 17 9.96 1.67 -3.78
N PRO A 18 10.53 0.86 -2.86
CA PRO A 18 11.48 -0.17 -3.22
C PRO A 18 10.83 -1.23 -4.12
N TYR A 19 11.62 -1.77 -5.03
CA TYR A 19 11.22 -2.92 -5.81
C TYR A 19 11.18 -4.19 -4.95
N ASP A 20 10.21 -5.05 -5.20
CA ASP A 20 10.07 -6.36 -4.58
C ASP A 20 10.22 -7.44 -5.65
N GLN A 21 11.43 -7.99 -5.73
CA GLN A 21 11.80 -9.04 -6.67
C GLN A 21 11.52 -10.44 -6.10
N GLY A 22 11.07 -10.57 -4.84
CA GLY A 22 10.82 -11.85 -4.17
C GLY A 22 10.33 -11.68 -2.73
N GLY A 23 9.30 -12.44 -2.32
CA GLY A 23 8.79 -12.39 -0.95
C GLY A 23 7.30 -12.71 -0.82
N VAL A 24 6.79 -12.66 0.41
CA VAL A 24 5.36 -12.75 0.71
C VAL A 24 4.64 -11.53 0.12
N GLY A 25 3.48 -11.73 -0.50
CA GLY A 25 2.73 -10.65 -1.15
C GLY A 25 3.32 -10.18 -2.48
N ARG A 26 4.35 -10.85 -3.02
CA ARG A 26 4.83 -10.63 -4.39
C ARG A 26 3.65 -10.68 -5.36
N HIS A 27 3.62 -9.71 -6.28
CA HIS A 27 2.53 -9.45 -7.23
C HIS A 27 1.29 -8.77 -6.68
N LYS A 28 1.14 -8.54 -5.37
CA LYS A 28 -0.01 -7.77 -4.85
C LYS A 28 0.10 -6.30 -5.24
N CYS A 29 -1.05 -5.66 -5.46
CA CYS A 29 -1.09 -4.25 -5.85
C CYS A 29 -0.56 -3.33 -4.74
N ALA A 30 0.65 -2.79 -4.92
CA ALA A 30 1.29 -1.90 -3.94
C ALA A 30 0.47 -0.63 -3.68
N ALA A 31 -0.18 -0.07 -4.70
CA ALA A 31 -1.04 1.10 -4.54
C ALA A 31 -2.27 0.82 -3.66
N CYS A 32 -2.90 -0.36 -3.81
CA CYS A 32 -3.96 -0.79 -2.90
C CYS A 32 -3.45 -1.03 -1.47
N ALA A 33 -2.24 -1.59 -1.33
CA ALA A 33 -1.61 -1.78 -0.03
C ALA A 33 -1.38 -0.44 0.69
N TYR A 34 -0.88 0.58 -0.03
CA TYR A 34 -0.75 1.94 0.48
C TYR A 34 -2.08 2.50 0.98
N LYS A 35 -3.15 2.43 0.18
CA LYS A 35 -4.48 2.94 0.59
C LYS A 35 -4.98 2.22 1.86
N LYS A 36 -4.79 0.90 1.96
CA LYS A 36 -5.13 0.14 3.17
C LYS A 36 -4.31 0.53 4.39
N GLY A 37 -3.02 0.80 4.20
CA GLY A 37 -2.14 1.34 5.23
C GLY A 37 -2.63 2.69 5.71
N PHE A 38 -2.89 3.61 4.78
CA PHE A 38 -3.38 4.96 5.06
C PHE A 38 -4.66 4.95 5.89
N ASP A 39 -5.65 4.16 5.51
CA ASP A 39 -6.91 4.04 6.26
C ASP A 39 -6.67 3.52 7.69
N ALA A 40 -5.78 2.54 7.86
CA ALA A 40 -5.42 1.98 9.16
C ALA A 40 -4.69 3.00 10.04
N GLY A 41 -3.74 3.74 9.47
CA GLY A 41 -2.97 4.78 10.16
C GLY A 41 -3.84 5.98 10.55
N TYR A 42 -4.72 6.42 9.66
CA TYR A 42 -5.66 7.49 9.97
C TYR A 42 -6.64 7.12 11.09
N SER A 43 -6.98 5.83 11.18
CA SER A 43 -7.80 5.27 12.28
C SER A 43 -7.00 4.98 13.56
N LEU A 44 -5.67 5.17 13.54
CA LEU A 44 -4.75 4.84 14.63
C LEU A 44 -4.89 3.39 15.10
N LYS A 45 -5.02 2.44 14.16
CA LYS A 45 -5.10 1.01 14.50
C LYS A 45 -3.79 0.53 15.13
N GLU A 46 -3.87 0.05 16.36
CA GLU A 46 -2.68 -0.44 17.09
C GLU A 46 -2.25 -1.85 16.65
N GLU A 47 -3.19 -2.67 16.20
CA GLU A 47 -2.93 -4.03 15.71
C GLU A 47 -3.01 -4.08 14.17
N LEU A 48 -1.96 -4.61 13.54
CA LEU A 48 -1.78 -4.62 12.09
C LEU A 48 -1.50 -6.05 11.60
N ASP A 49 -2.52 -6.73 11.08
CA ASP A 49 -2.34 -7.98 10.35
C ASP A 49 -2.03 -7.70 8.87
N ILE A 50 -0.75 -7.53 8.57
CA ILE A 50 -0.29 -7.24 7.21
C ILE A 50 -0.53 -8.45 6.29
N ASN A 51 -0.45 -9.68 6.81
CA ASN A 51 -0.67 -10.87 6.00
C ASN A 51 -2.13 -10.94 5.52
N GLU A 52 -3.09 -10.71 6.42
CA GLU A 52 -4.51 -10.65 6.06
C GLU A 52 -4.76 -9.58 5.00
N VAL A 53 -4.24 -8.37 5.22
CA VAL A 53 -4.37 -7.26 4.28
C VAL A 53 -3.85 -7.66 2.90
N LEU A 54 -2.61 -8.15 2.81
CA LEU A 54 -1.97 -8.49 1.55
C LEU A 54 -2.64 -9.67 0.83
N ASN A 55 -3.09 -10.68 1.57
CA ASN A 55 -3.80 -11.82 1.01
C ASN A 55 -5.11 -11.40 0.33
N GLY A 56 -5.82 -10.43 0.92
CA GLY A 56 -7.04 -9.84 0.37
C GLY A 56 -6.82 -8.90 -0.83
N LEU A 57 -5.57 -8.54 -1.15
CA LEU A 57 -5.29 -7.68 -2.30
C LEU A 57 -5.35 -8.44 -3.62
N GLU A 58 -5.85 -7.74 -4.64
CA GLU A 58 -5.70 -8.16 -6.03
C GLU A 58 -4.25 -8.02 -6.50
N GLU A 59 -3.91 -8.75 -7.55
CA GLU A 59 -2.58 -8.68 -8.15
C GLU A 59 -2.42 -7.37 -8.92
N SER A 60 -1.23 -6.76 -8.81
CA SER A 60 -0.86 -5.53 -9.49
C SER A 60 -1.01 -5.68 -11.00
N GLN A 61 -1.76 -4.78 -11.62
CA GLN A 61 -1.81 -4.62 -13.07
C GLN A 61 -1.07 -3.37 -13.46
N ALA A 62 -0.14 -3.50 -14.41
CA ALA A 62 0.50 -2.41 -15.18
C ALA A 62 1.00 -1.18 -14.37
N ALA A 63 1.61 -0.19 -15.03
CA ALA A 63 2.01 1.10 -14.44
C ALA A 63 3.01 1.07 -13.25
N SER A 64 3.12 2.18 -12.51
CA SER A 64 4.21 2.49 -11.56
C SER A 64 4.22 1.62 -10.30
N GLN A 65 3.07 1.04 -9.93
CA GLN A 65 2.94 0.08 -8.83
C GLN A 65 3.50 -1.32 -9.13
N ARG A 66 3.85 -1.65 -10.39
CA ARG A 66 4.41 -2.97 -10.71
C ARG A 66 5.74 -3.20 -10.02
N HIS A 67 5.91 -4.41 -9.53
CA HIS A 67 7.14 -4.86 -8.88
C HIS A 67 7.53 -3.98 -7.68
N LYS A 68 6.62 -3.17 -7.14
CA LYS A 68 6.85 -2.39 -5.92
C LYS A 68 6.43 -3.22 -4.72
N SER A 69 7.16 -3.05 -3.62
CA SER A 69 6.88 -3.77 -2.38
C SER A 69 5.53 -3.34 -1.79
N PRO A 70 4.54 -4.25 -1.70
CA PRO A 70 3.27 -3.92 -1.07
C PRO A 70 3.40 -3.78 0.46
N HIS A 71 4.40 -4.40 1.06
CA HIS A 71 4.75 -4.19 2.48
C HIS A 71 5.23 -2.76 2.71
N ALA A 72 6.20 -2.29 1.92
CA ALA A 72 6.70 -0.92 2.04
C ALA A 72 5.59 0.10 1.75
N ALA A 73 4.75 -0.19 0.75
CA ALA A 73 3.60 0.64 0.43
C ALA A 73 2.62 0.74 1.60
N TYR A 74 2.25 -0.38 2.23
CA TYR A 74 1.37 -0.40 3.40
C TYR A 74 1.96 0.38 4.57
N ALA A 75 3.24 0.16 4.90
CA ALA A 75 3.90 0.85 5.99
C ALA A 75 3.96 2.37 5.77
N LEU A 76 4.31 2.79 4.55
CA LEU A 76 4.32 4.22 4.18
C LEU A 76 2.91 4.82 4.30
N GLY A 77 1.90 4.14 3.73
CA GLY A 77 0.52 4.59 3.84
C GLY A 77 0.09 4.73 5.30
N TYR A 78 0.40 3.75 6.15
CA TYR A 78 0.09 3.81 7.58
C TYR A 78 0.72 5.03 8.25
N TYR A 79 2.01 5.25 8.04
CA TYR A 79 2.70 6.44 8.55
C TYR A 79 2.03 7.74 8.08
N ASP A 80 1.75 7.88 6.78
CA ASP A 80 1.12 9.07 6.22
C ASP A 80 -0.28 9.30 6.78
N GLY A 81 -1.05 8.22 7.02
CA GLY A 81 -2.36 8.27 7.66
C GLY A 81 -2.29 8.78 9.11
N VAL A 82 -1.31 8.31 9.89
CA VAL A 82 -1.07 8.79 11.27
C VAL A 82 -0.70 10.28 11.26
N CYS A 83 0.19 10.69 10.37
CA CYS A 83 0.57 12.11 10.20
C CYS A 83 -0.64 12.97 9.84
N ALA A 84 -1.45 12.54 8.86
CA ALA A 84 -2.66 13.25 8.47
C ALA A 84 -3.63 13.40 9.66
N LYS A 85 -3.84 12.34 10.45
CA LYS A 85 -4.72 12.37 11.62
C LYS A 85 -4.21 13.33 12.70
N THR A 86 -2.90 13.34 12.93
CA THR A 86 -2.25 14.16 13.96
C THR A 86 -2.23 15.63 13.57
N ASN A 87 -1.97 15.94 12.29
CA ASN A 87 -1.96 17.31 11.75
C ASN A 87 -3.36 17.88 11.54
N SER A 88 -4.41 17.06 11.65
CA SER A 88 -5.82 17.49 11.60
C SER A 88 -6.37 17.92 12.97
N LYS A 89 -5.53 17.94 14.01
CA LYS A 89 -5.84 18.48 15.34
C LYS A 89 -5.23 19.87 15.49
#